data_AF-A0A0E3QSJ4-F1
#
_entry.id   AF-A0A0E3QSJ4-F1
#
_cell.length_a   1.000
_cell.length_b   1.000
_cell.length_c   1.000
_cell.angle_alpha   90.00
_cell.angle_beta   90.00
_cell.angle_gamma   90.00
#
_symmetry.space_group_name_H-M   'P 1'
#
loop_
_entity.id
_entity.type
_entity.pdbx_description
1 polymer ?
#
loop_
_entity_poly.entity_id
_entity_poly.type
_entity_poly.pdbx_seq_one_letter_code
_entity_poly.pdbx_strand_id
1 'polypeptide(L)'
;MQASETAISDYGLEMELVPGSSAAMTASLKKALDSKEWIVVTLWSPHWAFNRWDLKYLDDPKGSYGDADHVETVARLGLKEEKPNLYGILTRFKWTHDDIQTVMMDIENGTAPETAAAKWVENNPQKVNEWIGKE
;
A
#
# COMPACT_ATOMS: atom_id res chain seq x y z
N MET A 1 0.43 13.30 1.85
CA MET A 1 0.90 14.56 2.45
C MET A 1 -0.25 15.47 2.83
N GLN A 2 -1.13 15.86 1.89
CA GLN A 2 -2.26 16.76 2.16
C GLN A 2 -3.14 16.32 3.36
N ALA A 3 -3.54 15.04 3.44
CA ALA A 3 -4.33 14.55 4.57
C ALA A 3 -3.63 14.75 5.93
N SER A 4 -2.31 14.59 5.98
CA SER A 4 -1.53 14.79 7.21
C SER A 4 -1.39 16.26 7.57
N GLU A 5 -1.29 17.17 6.60
CA GLU A 5 -1.33 18.62 6.84
C GLU A 5 -2.70 19.04 7.39
N THR A 6 -3.78 18.51 6.80
CA THR A 6 -5.14 18.69 7.31
C THR A 6 -5.26 18.20 8.74
N ALA A 7 -4.78 17.00 9.06
CA ALA A 7 -4.80 16.47 10.42
C ALA A 7 -4.00 17.35 11.40
N ILE A 8 -2.81 17.82 11.03
CA ILE A 8 -2.03 18.74 11.89
C ILE A 8 -2.84 20.00 12.21
N SER A 9 -3.49 20.59 11.21
CA SER A 9 -4.35 21.76 11.39
C SER A 9 -5.60 21.45 12.23
N ASP A 10 -6.35 20.41 11.88
CA ASP A 10 -7.61 20.04 12.52
C ASP A 10 -7.43 19.76 14.01
N TYR A 11 -6.33 19.09 14.37
CA TYR A 11 -6.01 18.75 15.75
C TYR A 11 -5.18 19.81 16.48
N GLY A 12 -4.74 20.87 15.80
CA GLY A 12 -3.90 21.93 16.41
C GLY A 12 -2.57 21.39 16.92
N LEU A 13 -1.95 20.47 16.17
CA LEU A 13 -0.73 19.78 16.59
C LEU A 13 0.49 20.67 16.38
N GLU A 14 1.34 20.77 17.40
CA GLU A 14 2.65 21.44 17.31
C GLU A 14 3.68 20.51 16.65
N MET A 15 3.41 20.08 15.42
CA MET A 15 4.26 19.18 14.65
C MET A 15 4.52 19.72 13.25
N GLU A 16 5.73 19.50 12.74
CA GLU A 16 6.12 19.83 11.37
C GLU A 16 6.07 18.56 10.51
N LEU A 17 5.36 18.60 9.38
CA LEU A 17 5.37 17.52 8.41
C LEU A 17 6.65 17.61 7.57
N VAL A 18 7.56 16.65 7.75
CA VAL A 18 8.80 16.58 6.97
C VAL A 18 8.55 15.80 5.67
N PRO A 19 8.70 16.41 4.48
CA PRO A 19 8.58 15.70 3.20
C PRO A 19 9.73 14.71 3.01
N GLY A 20 9.43 13.56 2.42
CA GLY A 20 10.44 12.52 2.16
C GLY A 20 9.93 11.42 1.25
N SER A 21 10.74 10.37 1.09
CA SER A 21 10.36 9.15 0.39
C SER A 21 9.91 8.06 1.37
N SER A 22 9.21 7.05 0.88
CA SER A 22 8.83 5.88 1.69
C SER A 22 10.05 5.21 2.32
N ALA A 23 11.17 5.12 1.59
CA ALA A 23 12.43 4.57 2.09
C ALA A 23 13.06 5.43 3.20
N ALA A 24 13.00 6.76 3.06
CA ALA A 24 13.50 7.66 4.10
C ALA A 24 12.63 7.58 5.37
N MET A 25 11.31 7.53 5.21
CA MET A 25 10.37 7.38 6.33
C MET A 25 10.61 6.07 7.09
N THR A 26 10.75 4.93 6.39
CA THR A 26 10.98 3.64 7.05
C THR A 26 12.36 3.53 7.69
N ALA A 27 13.39 4.17 7.12
CA ALA A 27 14.71 4.26 7.75
C ALA A 27 14.67 5.07 9.05
N SER A 28 13.95 6.20 9.06
CA SER A 28 13.74 7.01 10.27
C SER A 28 12.94 6.25 11.34
N LEU A 29 11.87 5.56 10.94
CA LEU A 29 11.11 4.69 11.83
C LEU A 29 11.98 3.60 12.45
N LYS A 30 12.76 2.89 11.62
CA LYS A 30 13.69 1.86 12.11
C LYS A 30 14.66 2.44 13.15
N LYS A 31 15.29 3.56 12.82
CA LYS A 31 16.27 4.20 13.72
C LYS A 31 15.66 4.56 15.06
N ALA A 32 14.47 5.17 15.07
CA ALA A 32 13.79 5.52 16.32
C ALA A 32 13.41 4.28 17.14
N LEU A 33 12.93 3.21 16.49
CA LEU A 33 12.61 1.95 17.17
C LEU A 33 13.86 1.29 17.78
N ASP A 34 14.97 1.22 17.04
CA ASP A 34 16.24 0.68 17.54
C ASP A 34 16.76 1.49 18.75
N SER A 35 16.58 2.81 18.71
CA SER A 35 16.96 3.74 19.78
C SER A 35 15.92 3.87 20.91
N LYS A 36 14.75 3.21 20.78
CA LYS A 36 13.60 3.34 21.70
C LYS A 36 13.13 4.79 21.89
N GLU A 37 13.18 5.56 20.82
CA GLU A 37 12.72 6.95 20.78
C GLU A 37 11.28 7.04 20.26
N TRP A 38 10.59 8.11 20.65
CA TRP A 38 9.25 8.39 20.16
C TRP A 38 9.33 8.83 18.70
N ILE A 39 8.45 8.28 17.86
CA ILE A 39 8.30 8.71 16.49
C ILE A 39 6.84 8.60 16.05
N VAL A 40 6.41 9.56 15.24
CA VAL A 40 5.16 9.51 14.49
C VAL A 40 5.53 9.59 13.01
N VAL A 41 4.96 8.70 12.20
CA VAL A 41 5.16 8.68 10.75
C VAL A 41 3.82 8.60 10.04
N THR A 42 3.77 9.11 8.82
CA THR A 42 2.63 8.92 7.93
C THR A 42 2.76 7.55 7.25
N LEU A 43 1.88 6.61 7.61
CA LEU A 43 1.90 5.22 7.14
C LEU A 43 0.48 4.79 6.73
N TRP A 44 0.37 3.72 5.94
CA TRP A 44 -0.89 3.20 5.42
C TRP A 44 -0.93 1.67 5.48
N SER A 45 -2.13 1.10 5.29
CA SER A 45 -2.34 -0.34 5.19
C SER A 45 -2.96 -0.67 3.83
N PRO A 46 -2.54 -1.77 3.17
CA PRO A 46 -1.50 -2.72 3.59
C PRO A 46 -0.07 -2.15 3.45
N HIS A 47 0.80 -2.43 4.43
CA HIS A 47 2.23 -2.10 4.37
C HIS A 47 3.06 -3.08 5.22
N TRP A 48 4.24 -3.48 4.73
CA TRP A 48 5.10 -4.49 5.38
C TRP A 48 5.56 -4.10 6.78
N ALA A 49 5.64 -2.79 7.07
CA ALA A 49 6.12 -2.27 8.35
C ALA A 49 5.29 -2.75 9.54
N PHE A 50 3.96 -2.94 9.38
CA PHE A 50 3.09 -3.47 10.44
C PHE A 50 3.35 -4.96 10.75
N ASN A 51 3.91 -5.72 9.80
CA ASN A 51 4.30 -7.11 10.03
C ASN A 51 5.70 -7.21 10.65
N ARG A 52 6.57 -6.23 10.39
CA ARG A 52 7.94 -6.21 10.88
C ARG A 52 8.06 -5.60 12.28
N TRP A 53 7.28 -4.57 12.57
CA TRP A 53 7.36 -3.79 13.80
C TRP A 53 5.99 -3.72 14.48
N ASP A 54 6.02 -3.62 15.80
CA ASP A 54 4.81 -3.40 16.61
C ASP A 54 4.38 -1.93 16.51
N LEU A 55 3.53 -1.66 15.52
CA LEU A 55 3.00 -0.34 15.21
C LEU A 55 1.50 -0.29 15.46
N LYS A 56 0.99 0.89 15.82
CA LYS A 56 -0.45 1.15 15.96
C LYS A 56 -0.83 2.42 15.23
N TYR A 57 -2.07 2.45 14.73
CA TYR A 57 -2.69 3.70 14.33
C TYR A 57 -3.02 4.55 15.56
N LEU A 58 -3.02 5.87 15.38
CA LEU A 58 -3.62 6.80 16.33
C LEU A 58 -5.08 7.00 15.94
N ASP A 59 -5.96 7.17 16.93
CA ASP A 59 -7.38 7.42 16.68
C ASP A 59 -7.58 8.74 15.93
N ASP A 60 -8.45 8.74 14.92
CA ASP A 60 -8.82 9.92 14.14
C ASP A 60 -10.32 10.27 14.34
N PRO A 61 -10.73 10.78 15.52
CA PRO A 61 -12.13 11.10 15.82
C PRO A 61 -12.74 12.21 14.96
N LYS A 62 -11.92 13.05 14.31
CA LYS A 62 -12.36 14.09 13.37
C LYS A 62 -12.45 13.60 11.92
N GLY A 63 -11.93 12.40 11.64
CA GLY A 63 -11.91 11.82 10.30
C GLY A 63 -11.06 12.64 9.31
N SER A 64 -9.97 13.27 9.78
CA SER A 64 -9.09 14.08 8.93
C SER A 64 -8.41 13.25 7.82
N TYR A 65 -8.25 11.94 8.02
CA TYR A 65 -7.77 10.99 7.01
C TYR A 65 -8.87 10.36 6.15
N GLY A 66 -10.15 10.64 6.45
CA GLY A 66 -11.30 10.05 5.77
C GLY A 66 -11.59 8.60 6.21
N ASP A 67 -12.50 7.97 5.48
CA ASP A 67 -12.84 6.56 5.65
C ASP A 67 -11.75 5.65 5.06
N ALA A 68 -11.88 4.34 5.28
CA ALA A 68 -10.96 3.35 4.73
C ALA A 68 -10.78 3.51 3.21
N ASP A 69 -9.53 3.73 2.79
CA ASP A 69 -9.15 3.82 1.39
C ASP A 69 -9.43 2.51 0.65
N HIS A 70 -9.76 2.64 -0.63
CA HIS A 70 -9.88 1.53 -1.57
C HIS A 70 -8.99 1.77 -2.79
N VAL A 71 -8.37 0.70 -3.29
CA VAL A 71 -7.52 0.77 -4.47
C VAL A 71 -8.36 0.50 -5.70
N GLU A 72 -8.47 1.50 -6.57
CA GLU A 72 -9.23 1.40 -7.82
C GLU A 72 -8.34 1.17 -9.03
N THR A 73 -8.81 0.32 -9.94
CA THR A 73 -8.18 0.15 -11.26
C THR A 73 -8.81 1.12 -12.24
N VAL A 74 -8.03 2.09 -12.70
CA VAL A 74 -8.47 3.09 -13.70
C VAL A 74 -7.89 2.78 -15.07
N ALA A 75 -8.70 3.01 -16.11
CA ALA A 75 -8.31 2.86 -17.51
C ALA A 75 -8.60 4.14 -18.28
N ARG A 76 -7.77 4.45 -19.29
CA ARG A 76 -8.02 5.59 -20.18
C ARG A 76 -9.30 5.37 -21.00
N LEU A 77 -9.92 6.47 -21.41
CA LEU A 77 -11.05 6.44 -22.34
C LEU A 77 -10.65 5.74 -23.66
N GLY A 78 -11.59 4.98 -24.23
CA GLY A 78 -11.39 4.22 -25.47
C GLY A 78 -10.66 2.87 -25.32
N LEU A 79 -10.12 2.55 -24.14
CA LEU A 79 -9.35 1.30 -23.95
C LEU A 79 -10.22 0.05 -24.14
N LYS A 80 -11.49 0.11 -23.73
CA LYS A 80 -12.44 -1.00 -23.84
C LYS A 80 -12.67 -1.38 -25.30
N GLU A 81 -12.80 -0.39 -26.17
CA GLU A 81 -13.05 -0.55 -27.60
C GLU A 81 -11.78 -1.00 -28.33
N GLU A 82 -10.63 -0.42 -27.99
CA GLU A 82 -9.36 -0.71 -28.67
C GLU A 82 -8.76 -2.06 -28.24
N LYS A 83 -8.86 -2.40 -26.95
CA LYS A 83 -8.21 -3.56 -26.33
C LYS A 83 -9.18 -4.27 -25.37
N PRO A 84 -10.27 -4.89 -25.86
CA PRO A 84 -11.30 -5.51 -25.01
C PRO A 84 -10.76 -6.61 -24.10
N ASN A 85 -9.78 -7.40 -24.55
CA ASN A 85 -9.18 -8.46 -23.73
C ASN A 85 -8.39 -7.90 -22.54
N LEU A 86 -7.57 -6.87 -22.77
CA LEU A 86 -6.83 -6.19 -21.70
C LEU A 86 -7.80 -5.50 -20.73
N TYR A 87 -8.80 -4.80 -21.26
CA TYR A 87 -9.82 -4.17 -20.44
C TYR A 87 -10.56 -5.19 -19.56
N GLY A 88 -10.85 -6.38 -20.10
CA GLY A 88 -11.41 -7.49 -19.34
C GLY A 88 -10.51 -7.93 -18.18
N ILE A 89 -9.19 -8.03 -18.39
CA ILE A 89 -8.24 -8.35 -17.32
C ILE A 89 -8.29 -7.27 -16.23
N LEU A 90 -8.22 -5.99 -16.61
CA LEU A 90 -8.28 -4.88 -15.65
C LEU A 90 -9.60 -4.86 -14.87
N THR A 91 -10.71 -5.24 -15.50
CA THR A 91 -12.04 -5.31 -14.86
C THR A 91 -12.12 -6.44 -13.83
N ARG A 92 -11.47 -7.57 -14.10
CA ARG A 92 -11.48 -8.75 -13.22
C ARG A 92 -10.35 -8.74 -12.19
N PHE A 93 -9.34 -7.89 -12.38
CA PHE A 93 -8.20 -7.81 -11.49
C PHE A 93 -8.66 -7.41 -10.10
N LYS A 94 -8.53 -8.36 -9.18
CA LYS A 94 -8.77 -8.16 -7.76
C LYS A 94 -7.84 -9.07 -6.99
N TRP A 95 -7.22 -8.49 -5.97
CA TRP A 95 -6.41 -9.20 -5.00
C TRP A 95 -6.66 -8.64 -3.61
N THR A 96 -6.30 -9.43 -2.61
CA THR A 96 -6.57 -9.15 -1.19
C THR A 96 -5.40 -8.44 -0.53
N HIS A 97 -5.61 -7.90 0.68
CA HIS A 97 -4.50 -7.35 1.48
C HIS A 97 -3.40 -8.40 1.74
N ASP A 98 -3.77 -9.67 1.95
CA ASP A 98 -2.81 -10.75 2.17
C ASP A 98 -1.94 -11.03 0.94
N ASP A 99 -2.53 -10.93 -0.26
CA ASP A 99 -1.79 -11.07 -1.52
C ASP A 99 -0.75 -9.95 -1.66
N ILE A 100 -1.18 -8.72 -1.41
CA ILE A 100 -0.31 -7.54 -1.46
C ILE A 100 0.82 -7.67 -0.44
N GLN A 101 0.49 -8.03 0.81
CA GLN A 101 1.47 -8.20 1.88
C GLN A 101 2.50 -9.29 1.56
N THR A 102 2.07 -10.41 0.99
CA THR A 102 2.97 -11.51 0.61
C THR A 102 4.03 -11.03 -0.39
N VAL A 103 3.60 -10.36 -1.46
CA VAL A 103 4.53 -9.81 -2.47
C VAL A 103 5.43 -8.73 -1.88
N MET A 104 4.87 -7.82 -1.07
CA MET A 104 5.64 -6.76 -0.41
C MET A 104 6.73 -7.31 0.51
N MET A 105 6.44 -8.37 1.27
CA MET A 105 7.41 -9.01 2.15
C MET A 105 8.53 -9.70 1.38
N ASP A 106 8.23 -10.36 0.26
CA ASP A 106 9.26 -10.96 -0.60
C ASP A 106 10.23 -9.89 -1.13
N ILE A 107 9.69 -8.76 -1.59
CA ILE A 107 10.49 -7.62 -2.08
C ILE A 107 11.36 -7.05 -0.96
N GLU A 108 10.75 -6.83 0.19
CA GLU A 108 11.42 -6.28 1.36
C GLU A 108 12.52 -7.21 1.92
N ASN A 109 12.38 -8.54 1.72
CA ASN A 109 13.42 -9.52 2.04
C ASN A 109 14.53 -9.61 0.97
N GLY A 110 14.52 -8.74 -0.04
CA GLY A 110 15.56 -8.62 -1.06
C GLY A 110 15.24 -9.29 -2.40
N THR A 111 14.02 -9.78 -2.60
CA THR A 111 13.60 -10.32 -3.90
C THR A 111 13.35 -9.19 -4.89
N ALA A 112 13.81 -9.32 -6.14
CA ALA A 112 13.44 -8.36 -7.19
C ALA A 112 11.91 -8.35 -7.40
N PRO A 113 11.27 -7.19 -7.63
CA PRO A 113 9.81 -7.10 -7.81
C PRO A 113 9.25 -8.05 -8.88
N GLU A 114 9.94 -8.20 -10.00
CA GLU A 114 9.54 -9.07 -11.11
C GLU A 114 9.55 -10.55 -10.67
N THR A 115 10.57 -10.95 -9.90
CA THR A 115 10.69 -12.30 -9.36
C THR A 115 9.63 -12.57 -8.30
N ALA A 116 9.34 -11.61 -7.43
CA ALA A 116 8.28 -11.72 -6.42
C ALA A 116 6.90 -11.84 -7.07
N ALA A 117 6.63 -11.04 -8.12
CA ALA A 117 5.40 -11.11 -8.90
C ALA A 117 5.25 -12.46 -9.62
N ALA A 118 6.32 -12.94 -10.28
CA ALA A 118 6.32 -14.24 -10.95
C ALA A 118 6.04 -15.39 -9.97
N LYS A 119 6.74 -15.40 -8.83
CA LYS A 119 6.51 -16.36 -7.75
C LYS A 119 5.07 -16.32 -7.25
N TRP A 120 4.49 -15.13 -7.06
CA TRP A 120 3.09 -15.03 -6.63
C TRP A 120 2.13 -15.58 -7.68
N VAL A 121 2.34 -15.26 -8.96
CA VAL A 121 1.53 -15.77 -10.09
C VAL A 121 1.57 -17.29 -10.19
N GLU A 122 2.76 -17.89 -10.08
CA GLU A 122 2.95 -19.34 -10.09
C GLU A 122 2.22 -20.04 -8.94
N ASN A 123 2.19 -19.42 -7.76
CA ASN A 123 1.54 -19.97 -6.57
C ASN A 123 0.05 -19.67 -6.48
N ASN A 124 -0.50 -18.76 -7.30
CA ASN A 124 -1.90 -18.36 -7.28
C ASN A 124 -2.59 -18.56 -8.65
N PRO A 125 -2.48 -19.74 -9.29
CA PRO A 125 -2.97 -19.94 -10.66
C PRO A 125 -4.48 -19.75 -10.79
N GLN A 126 -5.27 -20.07 -9.76
CA GLN A 126 -6.72 -19.89 -9.77
C GLN A 126 -7.11 -18.41 -9.87
N LYS A 127 -6.53 -17.54 -9.02
CA LYS A 127 -6.78 -16.09 -9.08
C LYS A 127 -6.35 -15.50 -10.42
N VAL A 128 -5.19 -15.93 -10.93
CA VAL A 128 -4.69 -15.47 -12.23
C VAL A 128 -5.62 -15.89 -13.36
N ASN A 129 -6.12 -17.13 -13.34
CA ASN A 129 -7.09 -17.65 -14.30
C ASN A 129 -8.38 -16.82 -14.32
N GLU A 130 -8.91 -16.45 -13.15
CA GLU A 130 -10.05 -15.54 -13.03
C GLU A 130 -9.77 -14.20 -13.72
N TRP A 131 -8.59 -13.62 -13.51
CA TRP A 131 -8.21 -12.34 -14.13
C TRP A 131 -8.12 -12.46 -15.66
N ILE A 132 -7.51 -13.52 -16.18
CA ILE A 132 -7.35 -13.71 -17.64
C ILE A 132 -8.57 -14.31 -18.32
N GLY A 133 -9.64 -14.64 -17.57
CA GLY A 133 -10.89 -15.16 -18.11
C GLY A 133 -10.77 -16.60 -18.61
N LYS A 134 -9.94 -17.41 -17.95
CA LYS A 134 -9.86 -18.86 -18.16
C LYS A 134 -10.59 -19.54 -17.00
N GLU A 135 -11.53 -20.42 -17.33
CA GLU A 135 -12.15 -21.34 -16.36
C GLU A 135 -11.21 -22.52 -16.07
#